data_AF-A0A2R6EHM6-F1
#
_entry.id   AF-A0A2R6EHM6-F1
#
_cell.length_a   1.000
_cell.length_b   1.000
_cell.length_c   1.000
_cell.angle_alpha   90.00
_cell.angle_beta   90.00
_cell.angle_gamma   90.00
#
_symmetry.space_group_name_H-M   'P 1'
#
loop_
_entity.id
_entity.type
_entity.pdbx_description
1 polymer ?
#
loop_
_entity_poly.entity_id
_entity_poly.type
_entity_poly.pdbx_seq_one_letter_code
_entity_poly.pdbx_strand_id
1 'polypeptide(L)'
;NDRARELYPWAYEGTSPELSREGTTSVYTVAIDHSQGRLRTHIDGATRNVFREVQVLRSNRVPADTVRNRTTSVELRVNHTYGTGPMEVVVTDPVSGRPLNGTVFVDDYRVGTTGIDGRLWTTGPHPSGVVTVRTAEGNVSVEVAPR
;
A
#
# COMPACT_ATOMS: atom_id res chain seq x y z
N ASN A 1 27.84 6.30 -2.45
CA ASN A 1 26.74 5.67 -1.69
C ASN A 1 25.89 6.72 -0.98
N ASP A 2 26.47 7.83 -0.52
CA ASP A 2 25.76 8.86 0.26
C ASP A 2 24.46 9.37 -0.36
N ARG A 3 24.44 9.58 -1.69
CA ARG A 3 23.24 10.07 -2.38
C ARG A 3 22.03 9.14 -2.24
N ALA A 4 22.21 7.83 -2.36
CA ALA A 4 21.10 6.89 -2.23
C ALA A 4 20.57 6.83 -0.78
N ARG A 5 21.46 6.98 0.21
CA ARG A 5 21.05 7.08 1.62
C ARG A 5 20.26 8.35 1.91
N GLU A 6 20.63 9.47 1.31
CA GLU A 6 19.87 10.73 1.41
C GLU A 6 18.47 10.61 0.80
N LEU A 7 18.35 9.93 -0.33
CA LEU A 7 17.10 9.79 -1.08
C LEU A 7 16.14 8.76 -0.46
N TYR A 8 16.68 7.70 0.15
CA TYR A 8 15.90 6.58 0.67
C TYR A 8 16.26 6.24 2.11
N PRO A 9 16.17 7.20 3.06
CA PRO A 9 16.57 6.95 4.44
C PRO A 9 15.82 5.75 5.05
N TRP A 10 14.52 5.60 4.72
CA TRP A 10 13.67 4.49 5.17
C TRP A 10 14.19 3.10 4.74
N ALA A 11 14.84 3.00 3.58
CA ALA A 11 15.28 1.71 3.06
C ALA A 11 16.61 1.26 3.68
N TYR A 12 17.42 2.22 4.16
CA TYR A 12 18.72 1.96 4.77
C TYR A 12 18.65 1.54 6.23
N GLU A 13 17.47 1.58 6.87
CA GLU A 13 17.30 1.15 8.25
C GLU A 13 17.49 -0.37 8.38
N GLY A 14 18.49 -0.77 9.18
CA GLY A 14 18.70 -2.18 9.54
C GLY A 14 19.15 -3.10 8.40
N THR A 15 19.58 -2.56 7.26
CA THR A 15 20.00 -3.37 6.10
C THR A 15 21.25 -2.82 5.41
N SER A 16 21.95 -3.68 4.69
CA SER A 16 23.12 -3.33 3.89
C SER A 16 22.76 -3.29 2.40
N PRO A 17 22.96 -2.17 1.69
CA PRO A 17 22.65 -2.07 0.27
C PRO A 17 23.67 -2.84 -0.58
N GLU A 18 23.21 -3.47 -1.64
CA GLU A 18 24.03 -3.86 -2.78
C GLU A 18 24.31 -2.60 -3.63
N LEU A 19 25.59 -2.35 -3.92
CA LEU A 19 26.02 -1.24 -4.77
C LEU A 19 26.87 -1.78 -5.92
N SER A 20 26.47 -1.46 -7.15
CA SER A 20 27.26 -1.75 -8.35
C SER A 20 27.36 -0.52 -9.24
N ARG A 21 28.34 -0.55 -10.14
CA ARG A 21 28.52 0.42 -11.22
C ARG A 21 28.31 -0.30 -12.54
N GLU A 22 27.56 0.31 -13.46
CA GLU A 22 27.29 -0.30 -14.76
C GLU A 22 28.49 -0.11 -15.69
N GLY A 23 29.35 -1.12 -15.76
CA GLY A 23 30.56 -1.11 -16.60
C GLY A 23 31.45 0.10 -16.34
N THR A 24 31.82 0.81 -17.41
CA THR A 24 32.64 2.03 -17.36
C THR A 24 31.81 3.32 -17.30
N THR A 25 30.48 3.23 -17.25
CA THR A 25 29.58 4.40 -17.26
C THR A 25 29.61 5.18 -15.94
N SER A 26 28.95 6.34 -15.86
CA SER A 26 28.71 7.03 -14.58
C SER A 26 27.51 6.47 -13.81
N VAL A 27 26.87 5.39 -14.25
CA VAL A 27 25.65 4.87 -13.64
C VAL A 27 25.97 3.96 -12.45
N TYR A 28 25.32 4.25 -11.33
CA TYR A 28 25.36 3.43 -10.12
C TYR A 28 23.99 2.79 -9.88
N THR A 29 23.99 1.48 -9.65
CA THR A 29 22.82 0.73 -9.25
C THR A 29 22.91 0.45 -7.75
N VAL A 30 21.86 0.82 -7.02
CA VAL A 30 21.71 0.54 -5.59
C VAL A 30 20.49 -0.35 -5.43
N ALA A 31 20.68 -1.54 -4.86
CA ALA A 31 19.58 -2.45 -4.51
C ALA A 31 19.56 -2.70 -3.01
N ILE A 32 18.37 -2.66 -2.44
CA ILE A 32 18.16 -2.72 -1.00
C ILE A 32 17.01 -3.67 -0.71
N ASP A 33 17.33 -4.79 -0.06
CA ASP A 33 16.31 -5.68 0.51
C ASP A 33 15.93 -5.14 1.90
N HIS A 34 14.65 -4.85 2.06
CA HIS A 34 14.07 -4.32 3.28
C HIS A 34 12.92 -5.21 3.76
N SER A 35 12.57 -5.11 5.04
CA SER A 35 11.45 -5.87 5.61
C SER A 35 10.13 -5.66 4.84
N GLN A 36 9.98 -4.49 4.23
CA GLN A 36 8.82 -4.05 3.43
C GLN A 36 8.85 -4.49 1.96
N GLY A 37 9.98 -4.96 1.43
CA GLY A 37 10.12 -5.27 0.01
C GLY A 37 11.54 -5.05 -0.51
N ARG A 38 11.67 -4.78 -1.81
CA ARG A 38 12.95 -4.49 -2.45
C ARG A 38 12.90 -3.16 -3.20
N LEU A 39 13.89 -2.31 -2.96
CA LEU A 39 14.15 -1.10 -3.74
C LEU A 39 15.33 -1.37 -4.68
N ARG A 40 15.21 -0.96 -5.94
CA ARG A 40 16.33 -0.88 -6.88
C ARG A 40 16.30 0.45 -7.62
N THR A 41 17.36 1.25 -7.44
CA THR A 41 17.47 2.59 -8.03
C THR A 41 18.75 2.72 -8.86
N HIS A 42 18.70 3.50 -9.94
CA HIS A 42 19.81 3.80 -10.82
C HIS A 42 20.05 5.30 -10.80
N ILE A 43 21.26 5.67 -10.38
CA ILE A 43 21.68 7.05 -10.14
C ILE A 43 22.77 7.39 -11.15
N ASP A 44 22.61 8.49 -11.87
CA ASP A 44 23.69 9.05 -12.67
C ASP A 44 24.71 9.72 -11.74
N GLY A 45 25.94 9.24 -11.77
CA GLY A 45 27.04 9.74 -10.94
C GLY A 45 27.45 11.18 -11.25
N ALA A 46 27.17 11.69 -12.45
CA ALA A 46 27.46 13.08 -12.80
C ALA A 46 26.43 14.05 -12.19
N THR A 47 25.15 13.78 -12.39
CA THR A 47 24.06 14.65 -11.92
C THR A 47 23.56 14.33 -10.52
N ARG A 48 23.89 13.14 -10.00
CA ARG A 48 23.38 12.57 -8.74
C ARG A 48 21.86 12.40 -8.72
N ASN A 49 21.24 12.39 -9.90
CA ASN A 49 19.80 12.22 -10.07
C ASN A 49 19.45 10.74 -10.28
N VAL A 50 18.28 10.36 -9.75
CA VAL A 50 17.65 9.07 -10.06
C VAL A 50 16.98 9.20 -11.41
N PHE A 51 17.36 8.35 -12.35
CA PHE A 51 16.71 8.28 -13.66
C PHE A 51 15.87 7.01 -13.83
N ARG A 52 16.06 6.02 -12.95
CA ARG A 52 15.22 4.82 -12.91
C ARG A 52 15.12 4.23 -11.53
N GLU A 53 13.89 4.03 -11.07
CA GLU A 53 13.57 3.40 -9.80
C GLU A 53 12.56 2.26 -10.01
N VAL A 54 12.76 1.15 -9.32
CA VAL A 54 11.80 0.04 -9.24
C VAL A 54 11.66 -0.35 -7.78
N GLN A 55 10.43 -0.35 -7.29
CA GLN A 55 10.09 -0.85 -5.96
C GLN A 55 9.14 -2.03 -6.08
N VAL A 56 9.43 -3.11 -5.35
CA VAL A 56 8.54 -4.25 -5.17
C VAL A 56 8.23 -4.36 -3.70
N LEU A 57 7.04 -3.88 -3.30
CA LEU A 57 6.63 -3.80 -1.90
C LEU A 57 5.65 -4.91 -1.53
N ARG A 58 5.71 -5.35 -0.28
CA ARG A 58 4.76 -6.30 0.31
C ARG A 58 3.60 -5.52 0.91
N SER A 59 2.41 -5.63 0.33
CA SER A 59 1.24 -4.81 0.71
C SER A 59 0.89 -4.85 2.19
N ASN A 60 1.17 -5.96 2.88
CA ASN A 60 0.92 -6.14 4.31
C ASN A 60 2.07 -5.66 5.23
N ARG A 61 3.11 -5.02 4.70
CA ARG A 61 4.26 -4.51 5.46
C ARG A 61 4.58 -3.04 5.21
N VAL A 62 4.01 -2.46 4.17
CA VAL A 62 4.09 -1.01 3.95
C VAL A 62 3.31 -0.32 5.08
N PRO A 63 3.78 0.83 5.61
CA PRO A 63 3.05 1.57 6.63
C PRO A 63 1.67 1.95 6.07
N ALA A 64 0.63 1.65 6.83
CA ALA A 64 -0.73 1.90 6.44
C ALA A 64 -1.49 2.54 7.60
N ASP A 65 -2.37 3.48 7.27
CA ASP A 65 -3.29 4.08 8.21
C ASP A 65 -4.60 3.29 8.20
N THR A 66 -5.19 3.13 9.37
CA THR A 66 -6.41 2.35 9.55
C THR A 66 -7.58 3.27 9.83
N VAL A 67 -8.61 3.22 8.98
CA VAL A 67 -9.93 3.82 9.26
C VAL A 67 -10.95 2.71 9.46
N ARG A 68 -11.93 2.96 10.32
CA ARG A 68 -12.93 1.96 10.71
C ARG A 68 -14.29 2.58 10.88
N ASN A 69 -15.33 1.86 10.50
CA ASN A 69 -16.71 2.19 10.85
C ASN A 69 -17.51 0.91 11.04
N ARG A 70 -18.62 0.97 11.79
CA ARG A 70 -19.48 -0.19 12.02
C ARG A 70 -20.95 0.19 12.14
N THR A 71 -21.81 -0.73 11.72
CA THR A 71 -23.25 -0.74 12.02
C THR A 71 -23.55 -1.87 13.00
N THR A 72 -24.83 -2.16 13.24
CA THR A 72 -25.25 -3.34 14.02
C THR A 72 -24.97 -4.67 13.32
N SER A 73 -24.79 -4.68 12.00
CA SER A 73 -24.62 -5.91 11.21
C SER A 73 -23.29 -6.03 10.46
N VAL A 74 -22.54 -4.93 10.29
CA VAL A 74 -21.28 -4.94 9.53
C VAL A 74 -20.22 -4.08 10.23
N GLU A 75 -19.03 -4.65 10.45
CA GLU A 75 -17.81 -3.91 10.79
C GLU A 75 -16.92 -3.82 9.55
N LEU A 76 -16.50 -2.60 9.22
CA LEU A 76 -15.60 -2.28 8.12
C LEU A 76 -14.31 -1.70 8.68
N ARG A 77 -13.19 -2.27 8.24
CA ARG A 77 -11.85 -1.74 8.43
C ARG A 77 -11.16 -1.57 7.08
N VAL A 78 -10.55 -0.42 6.88
CA VAL A 78 -9.74 -0.12 5.70
C VAL A 78 -8.33 0.24 6.13
N ASN A 79 -7.34 -0.52 5.67
CA ASN A 79 -5.92 -0.21 5.81
C ASN A 79 -5.46 0.40 4.47
N HIS A 80 -4.99 1.64 4.45
CA HIS A 80 -4.56 2.33 3.24
C HIS A 80 -3.17 2.92 3.42
N THR A 81 -2.37 2.97 2.36
CA THR A 81 -0.96 3.38 2.42
C THR A 81 -0.79 4.87 2.13
N TYR A 82 -0.97 5.27 0.88
CA TYR A 82 -1.11 6.64 0.40
C TYR A 82 -2.27 6.66 -0.58
N GLY A 83 -2.73 7.85 -0.98
CA GLY A 83 -4.05 8.01 -1.59
C GLY A 83 -4.42 7.03 -2.72
N THR A 84 -3.51 6.76 -3.66
CA THR A 84 -3.73 5.79 -4.75
C THR A 84 -2.96 4.47 -4.60
N GLY A 85 -2.35 4.27 -3.43
CA GLY A 85 -1.53 3.10 -3.11
C GLY A 85 -2.35 1.85 -2.78
N PRO A 86 -1.67 0.75 -2.41
CA PRO A 86 -2.32 -0.44 -1.91
C PRO A 86 -3.26 -0.15 -0.74
N MET A 87 -4.42 -0.80 -0.78
CA MET A 87 -5.49 -0.72 0.21
C MET A 87 -6.02 -2.14 0.51
N GLU A 88 -6.17 -2.46 1.79
CA GLU A 88 -6.85 -3.66 2.27
C GLU A 88 -8.20 -3.27 2.88
N VAL A 89 -9.28 -3.87 2.38
CA VAL A 89 -10.63 -3.75 2.92
C VAL A 89 -10.98 -5.05 3.64
N VAL A 90 -11.35 -4.95 4.91
CA VAL A 90 -11.73 -6.09 5.76
C VAL A 90 -13.14 -5.88 6.28
N VAL A 91 -13.99 -6.89 6.12
CA VAL A 91 -15.42 -6.83 6.45
C VAL A 91 -15.79 -8.03 7.32
N THR A 92 -16.35 -7.77 8.49
CA THR A 92 -16.71 -8.79 9.47
C THR A 92 -18.05 -8.52 10.12
N ASP A 93 -18.69 -9.56 10.65
CA ASP A 93 -19.83 -9.43 11.56
C ASP A 93 -19.34 -8.85 12.90
N PRO A 94 -19.95 -7.77 13.41
CA PRO A 94 -19.45 -7.02 14.56
C PRO A 94 -19.58 -7.76 15.89
N VAL A 95 -20.38 -8.83 15.97
CA VAL A 95 -20.63 -9.58 17.21
C VAL A 95 -19.80 -10.87 17.25
N SER A 96 -19.84 -11.63 16.17
CA SER A 96 -19.20 -12.94 16.06
C SER A 96 -17.78 -12.87 15.46
N GLY A 97 -17.41 -11.75 14.84
CA GLY A 97 -16.13 -11.58 14.15
C GLY A 97 -16.00 -12.39 12.86
N ARG A 98 -17.09 -13.02 12.39
CA ARG A 98 -17.07 -13.85 11.18
C ARG A 98 -16.82 -13.00 9.94
N PRO A 99 -16.02 -13.46 8.96
CA PRO A 99 -15.85 -12.73 7.71
C PRO A 99 -17.15 -12.62 6.92
N LEU A 100 -17.39 -11.46 6.31
CA LEU A 100 -18.55 -11.21 5.45
C LEU A 100 -18.10 -10.95 4.01
N ASN A 101 -18.82 -11.54 3.06
CA ASN A 101 -18.67 -11.21 1.65
C ASN A 101 -19.44 -9.93 1.33
N GLY A 102 -18.75 -8.92 0.82
CA GLY A 102 -19.31 -7.63 0.47
C GLY A 102 -18.75 -7.11 -0.84
N THR A 103 -19.57 -6.39 -1.59
CA THR A 103 -19.12 -5.61 -2.75
C THR A 103 -18.58 -4.27 -2.27
N VAL A 104 -17.38 -3.93 -2.70
CA VAL A 104 -16.64 -2.74 -2.27
C VAL A 104 -16.67 -1.69 -3.37
N PHE A 105 -16.96 -0.45 -2.97
CA PHE A 105 -16.98 0.73 -3.80
C PHE A 105 -16.07 1.81 -3.22
N VAL A 106 -15.44 2.60 -4.08
CA VAL A 106 -14.74 3.84 -3.72
C VAL A 106 -15.34 4.96 -4.56
N ASP A 107 -16.00 5.93 -3.93
CA ASP A 107 -16.74 7.01 -4.61
C ASP A 107 -17.65 6.46 -5.72
N ASP A 108 -18.49 5.49 -5.37
CA ASP A 108 -19.39 4.75 -6.28
C ASP A 108 -18.70 3.90 -7.38
N TYR A 109 -17.37 3.94 -7.50
CA TYR A 109 -16.63 3.04 -8.40
C TYR A 109 -16.45 1.67 -7.76
N ARG A 110 -16.99 0.62 -8.40
CA ARG A 110 -16.85 -0.76 -7.92
C ARG A 110 -15.41 -1.25 -8.08
N VAL A 111 -14.75 -1.59 -6.98
CA VAL A 111 -13.36 -2.07 -6.98
C VAL A 111 -13.24 -3.59 -6.80
N GLY A 112 -14.25 -4.26 -6.24
CA GLY A 112 -14.21 -5.72 -6.10
C GLY A 112 -15.18 -6.27 -5.06
N THR A 113 -14.90 -7.50 -4.62
CA THR A 113 -15.65 -8.20 -3.55
C THR A 113 -14.69 -8.82 -2.55
N THR A 114 -15.05 -8.82 -1.27
CA THR A 114 -14.21 -9.38 -0.20
C THR A 114 -14.19 -10.91 -0.11
N GLY A 115 -15.12 -11.61 -0.76
CA GLY A 115 -15.10 -13.07 -0.80
C GLY A 115 -15.33 -13.74 0.56
N ILE A 116 -14.93 -15.02 0.66
CA ILE A 116 -15.23 -15.88 1.82
C ILE A 116 -14.37 -15.58 3.06
N ASP A 117 -13.18 -15.00 2.86
CA ASP A 117 -12.27 -14.61 3.94
C ASP A 117 -12.51 -13.17 4.40
N GLY A 118 -13.48 -12.47 3.80
CA GLY A 118 -13.89 -11.12 4.17
C GLY A 118 -12.82 -10.07 3.90
N ARG A 119 -11.93 -10.31 2.94
CA ARG A 119 -10.81 -9.42 2.59
C ARG A 119 -10.75 -9.10 1.11
N LEU A 120 -10.48 -7.83 0.79
CA LEU A 120 -10.15 -7.39 -0.56
C LEU A 120 -8.87 -6.56 -0.53
N TRP A 121 -7.87 -6.97 -1.30
CA TRP A 121 -6.73 -6.14 -1.64
C TRP A 121 -6.98 -5.44 -2.98
N THR A 122 -6.83 -4.13 -3.01
CA THR A 122 -7.02 -3.28 -4.19
C THR A 122 -6.09 -2.08 -4.12
N THR A 123 -6.14 -1.21 -5.13
CA THR A 123 -5.61 0.16 -5.05
C THR A 123 -6.77 1.16 -4.94
N GLY A 124 -6.49 2.31 -4.31
CA GLY A 124 -7.41 3.45 -4.33
C GLY A 124 -7.44 4.08 -5.72
N PRO A 125 -8.61 4.25 -6.36
CA PRO A 125 -8.71 4.96 -7.65
C PRO A 125 -8.41 6.47 -7.51
N HIS A 126 -8.63 7.05 -6.33
CA HIS A 126 -8.44 8.48 -6.04
C HIS A 126 -7.62 8.67 -4.77
N PRO A 127 -6.94 9.84 -4.59
CA PRO A 127 -6.13 10.10 -3.41
C PRO A 127 -6.87 10.09 -2.06
N SER A 128 -8.19 10.26 -2.11
CA SER A 128 -9.11 10.25 -1.00
C SER A 128 -10.47 9.83 -1.52
N GLY A 129 -11.36 9.37 -0.64
CA GLY A 129 -12.72 9.02 -1.03
C GLY A 129 -13.48 8.29 0.05
N VAL A 130 -14.73 7.96 -0.24
CA VAL A 130 -15.58 7.17 0.64
C VAL A 130 -15.53 5.71 0.20
N VAL A 131 -15.05 4.84 1.10
CA VAL A 131 -15.13 3.39 0.91
C VAL A 131 -16.49 2.92 1.43
N THR A 132 -17.31 2.38 0.55
CA THR A 132 -18.61 1.79 0.88
C THR A 132 -18.57 0.29 0.65
N VAL A 133 -19.05 -0.47 1.63
CA VAL A 133 -19.26 -1.91 1.49
C VAL A 133 -20.75 -2.21 1.57
N ARG A 134 -21.23 -3.03 0.62
CA ARG A 134 -22.59 -3.57 0.60
C ARG A 134 -22.52 -5.09 0.74
N THR A 135 -23.09 -5.62 1.82
CA THR A 135 -23.21 -7.06 2.09
C THR A 135 -24.69 -7.48 2.04
N ALA A 136 -24.99 -8.77 2.27
CA ALA A 136 -26.37 -9.24 2.40
C ALA A 136 -27.02 -8.77 3.73
N GLU A 137 -26.20 -8.49 4.74
CA GLU A 137 -26.59 -8.13 6.11
C GLU A 137 -26.71 -6.61 6.31
N GLY A 138 -26.10 -5.80 5.45
CA GLY A 138 -26.19 -4.34 5.56
C GLY A 138 -25.18 -3.60 4.70
N ASN A 139 -25.09 -2.29 4.93
CA ASN A 139 -24.11 -1.41 4.31
C ASN A 139 -23.36 -0.59 5.37
N VAL A 140 -22.12 -0.21 5.05
CA VAL A 140 -21.31 0.64 5.90
C VAL A 140 -20.32 1.41 5.02
N SER A 141 -20.06 2.66 5.40
CA SER A 141 -19.15 3.55 4.68
C SER A 141 -18.12 4.15 5.65
N VAL A 142 -16.91 4.40 5.17
CA VAL A 142 -15.87 5.11 5.91
C VAL A 142 -15.10 6.02 4.97
N GLU A 143 -14.75 7.21 5.45
CA GLU A 143 -13.93 8.15 4.71
C GLU A 143 -12.44 7.79 4.82
N VAL A 144 -11.75 7.82 3.69
CA VAL A 144 -10.29 7.69 3.59
C VAL A 144 -9.74 9.03 3.13
N ALA A 145 -8.96 9.67 3.99
CA ALA A 145 -8.30 10.94 3.70
C ALA A 145 -6.96 10.72 2.97
N PRO A 146 -6.44 11.71 2.24
CA PRO A 146 -5.09 11.63 1.70
C PRO A 146 -4.06 11.68 2.84
N ARG A 147 -2.98 10.92 2.67
CA ARG A 147 -1.81 10.92 3.55
C ARG A 147 -0.72 11.87 3.05
#